data_AF-A0A7D9LX94-F1
#
_entry.id   AF-A0A7D9LX94-F1
#
_cell.length_a   1.000
_cell.length_b   1.000
_cell.length_c   1.000
_cell.angle_alpha   90.00
_cell.angle_beta   90.00
_cell.angle_gamma   90.00
#
_symmetry.space_group_name_H-M   'P 1'
#
loop_
_entity.id
_entity.type
_entity.pdbx_description
1 polymer ?
#
loop_
_entity_poly.entity_id
_entity_poly.type
_entity_poly.pdbx_seq_one_letter_code
_entity_poly.pdbx_strand_id
1 'polypeptide(L)'
;PDVSQKDRLQLIKMKLTLDNMKMKDSLRRNCCVRVRSVGMIKTGLNSDVTQHALLLPVLVHHVRYHLSLKAFDEKIGYVFKDRALLQLALTHPSYVMNYGTNPDHARNTLSNCGVKQPRYGDKRNRLSHTKKKGIVQLIDIMAKLEDLDGSQSFIQHNERLEFLGDAILEFISTCHLYYMFPEMAEGGLVTHRSSLVQNRHLAQVAKKLGLDNFMQFSHGPDLCHEEDMEHAMANCLEAIL
;
A
#
# COMPACT_ATOMS: atom_id res chain seq x y z
N PRO A 1 -0.85 -33.44 -18.49
CA PRO A 1 0.53 -33.91 -18.72
C PRO A 1 1.35 -33.82 -17.42
N ASP A 2 1.67 -34.97 -16.85
CA ASP A 2 2.48 -35.04 -15.64
C ASP A 2 3.92 -34.60 -15.90
N VAL A 3 4.51 -33.96 -14.89
CA VAL A 3 5.89 -33.43 -14.94
C VAL A 3 6.88 -34.55 -15.26
N SER A 4 7.66 -34.39 -16.35
CA SER A 4 8.63 -35.37 -16.82
C SER A 4 9.71 -35.64 -15.77
N GLN A 5 10.27 -36.85 -15.76
CA GLN A 5 11.40 -37.18 -14.87
C GLN A 5 12.60 -36.24 -15.08
N LYS A 6 12.83 -35.78 -16.32
CA LYS A 6 13.88 -34.80 -16.63
C LYS A 6 13.66 -33.46 -15.91
N ASP A 7 12.42 -32.97 -15.91
CA ASP A 7 12.06 -31.71 -15.26
C ASP A 7 12.20 -31.82 -13.74
N ARG A 8 11.86 -32.97 -13.15
CA ARG A 8 12.05 -33.23 -11.72
C ARG A 8 13.53 -33.19 -11.34
N LEU A 9 14.40 -33.82 -12.14
CA LEU A 9 15.85 -33.80 -11.92
C LEU A 9 16.42 -32.38 -12.05
N GLN A 10 15.93 -31.60 -13.01
CA GLN A 10 16.33 -30.20 -13.17
C GLN A 10 15.93 -29.35 -11.96
N LEU A 11 14.70 -29.48 -11.47
CA LEU A 11 14.23 -28.79 -10.26
C LEU A 11 15.07 -29.13 -9.03
N ILE A 12 15.43 -30.41 -8.84
CA ILE A 12 16.31 -30.84 -7.75
C ILE A 12 17.69 -30.17 -7.87
N LYS A 13 18.28 -30.16 -9.07
CA LYS A 13 19.57 -29.50 -9.32
C LYS A 13 19.51 -28.00 -9.05
N MET A 14 18.44 -27.32 -9.46
CA MET A 14 18.22 -25.90 -9.18
C MET A 14 18.08 -25.64 -7.67
N LYS A 15 17.33 -26.48 -6.96
CA LYS A 15 17.16 -26.39 -5.50
C LYS A 15 18.49 -26.53 -4.77
N LEU A 16 19.29 -27.54 -5.10
CA LEU A 16 20.61 -27.75 -4.52
C LEU A 16 21.56 -26.57 -4.79
N THR A 17 21.51 -26.01 -6.00
CA THR A 17 22.30 -24.83 -6.36
C THR A 17 21.91 -23.62 -5.51
N LEU A 18 20.60 -23.40 -5.32
CA LEU A 18 20.06 -22.31 -4.51
C LEU A 18 20.39 -22.48 -3.02
N ASP A 19 20.34 -23.69 -2.50
CA ASP A 19 20.73 -23.98 -1.11
C ASP A 19 22.23 -23.78 -0.90
N ASN A 20 23.06 -24.19 -1.86
CA ASN A 20 24.51 -23.90 -1.83
C ASN A 20 24.80 -22.39 -1.88
N MET A 21 24.08 -21.63 -2.71
CA MET A 21 24.19 -20.17 -2.75
C MET A 21 23.78 -19.55 -1.41
N LYS A 22 22.70 -20.05 -0.80
CA LYS A 22 22.27 -19.59 0.53
C LYS A 22 23.28 -19.92 1.62
N MET A 23 24.05 -21.00 1.53
CA MET A 23 25.03 -21.42 2.56
C MET A 23 26.37 -20.69 2.48
N LYS A 24 26.68 -20.01 1.37
CA LYS A 24 27.88 -19.18 1.26
C LYS A 24 27.78 -17.95 2.18
N ASP A 25 28.57 -17.93 3.24
CA ASP A 25 28.56 -16.87 4.27
C ASP A 25 28.98 -15.48 3.76
N SER A 26 29.73 -15.40 2.66
CA SER A 26 30.19 -14.12 2.09
C SER A 26 29.07 -13.20 1.59
N LEU A 27 27.85 -13.74 1.42
CA LEU A 27 26.68 -13.01 0.90
C LEU A 27 25.53 -12.90 1.92
N ARG A 28 25.69 -13.41 3.14
CA ARG A 28 24.64 -13.36 4.18
C ARG A 28 24.69 -12.03 4.92
N ARG A 29 23.61 -11.23 4.82
CA ARG A 29 23.41 -10.00 5.62
C ARG A 29 23.33 -10.26 7.14
N ASN A 30 23.04 -11.49 7.56
CA ASN A 30 22.96 -11.90 8.97
C ASN A 30 24.26 -12.60 9.43
N CYS A 31 25.43 -12.09 9.04
CA CYS A 31 26.69 -12.62 9.55
C CYS A 31 26.92 -12.10 10.99
N CYS A 32 27.33 -12.98 11.91
CA CYS A 32 27.82 -12.55 13.21
C CYS A 32 29.15 -11.82 13.01
N VAL A 33 29.11 -10.49 12.96
CA VAL A 33 30.32 -9.67 12.81
C VAL A 33 30.99 -9.56 14.18
N ARG A 34 32.29 -9.91 14.25
CA ARG A 34 33.10 -9.65 15.43
C ARG A 34 33.72 -8.26 15.31
N VAL A 35 33.38 -7.37 16.22
CA VAL A 35 33.95 -6.01 16.31
C VAL A 35 34.83 -5.93 17.55
N ARG A 36 36.02 -5.31 17.43
CA ARG A 36 36.91 -5.06 18.58
C ARG A 36 36.33 -3.92 19.45
N SER A 37 36.42 -4.05 20.77
CA SER A 37 35.86 -3.08 21.73
C SER A 37 36.78 -1.89 22.06
N VAL A 38 37.94 -1.79 21.42
CA VAL A 38 38.93 -0.74 21.68
C VAL A 38 38.38 0.63 21.24
N GLY A 39 38.35 1.60 22.15
CA GLY A 39 37.86 2.97 21.90
C GLY A 39 36.36 3.18 22.10
N MET A 40 35.62 2.18 22.59
CA MET A 40 34.18 2.30 22.86
C MET A 40 33.90 3.00 24.20
N ILE A 41 32.87 3.85 24.23
CA ILE A 41 32.45 4.60 25.43
C ILE A 41 31.26 3.89 26.09
N LYS A 42 31.26 3.80 27.42
CA LYS A 42 30.14 3.25 28.20
C LYS A 42 29.12 4.36 28.51
N THR A 43 27.91 4.24 27.95
CA THR A 43 26.84 5.26 28.09
C THR A 43 25.79 4.92 29.14
N GLY A 44 25.74 3.68 29.63
CA GLY A 44 24.74 3.22 30.61
C GLY A 44 23.34 2.96 30.02
N LEU A 45 23.17 3.11 28.71
CA LEU A 45 21.91 2.83 28.01
C LEU A 45 21.87 1.38 27.52
N ASN A 46 20.73 0.74 27.70
CA ASN A 46 20.45 -0.60 27.22
C ASN A 46 19.73 -0.58 25.85
N SER A 47 19.65 -1.73 25.19
CA SER A 47 19.03 -1.90 23.86
C SER A 47 17.51 -1.91 23.86
N ASP A 48 16.87 -1.79 25.02
CA ASP A 48 15.43 -1.60 25.19
C ASP A 48 15.01 -0.17 24.85
N VAL A 49 15.78 0.83 25.29
CA VAL A 49 15.53 2.26 25.02
C VAL A 49 15.60 2.54 23.52
N THR A 50 16.53 1.92 22.81
CA THR A 50 16.72 2.10 21.37
C THR A 50 15.53 1.58 20.56
N GLN A 51 14.90 0.49 21.00
CA GLN A 51 13.67 -0.02 20.37
C GLN A 51 12.51 0.95 20.52
N HIS A 52 12.28 1.47 21.72
CA HIS A 52 11.21 2.45 21.96
C HIS A 52 11.47 3.76 21.22
N ALA A 53 12.72 4.23 21.19
CA ALA A 53 13.11 5.42 20.47
C ALA A 53 12.80 5.33 18.97
N LEU A 54 12.95 4.15 18.36
CA LEU A 54 12.63 3.92 16.95
C LEU A 54 11.12 3.83 16.66
N LEU A 55 10.27 3.65 17.67
CA LEU A 55 8.81 3.72 17.52
C LEU A 55 8.28 5.16 17.58
N LEU A 56 9.03 6.10 18.15
CA LEU A 56 8.59 7.49 18.24
C LEU A 56 8.38 8.16 16.88
N PRO A 57 9.28 8.01 15.88
CA PRO A 57 9.05 8.58 14.55
C PRO A 57 7.78 8.05 13.88
N VAL A 58 7.43 6.78 14.11
CA VAL A 58 6.18 6.17 13.63
C VAL A 58 4.97 6.92 14.19
N LEU A 59 4.96 7.13 15.51
CA LEU A 59 3.89 7.84 16.21
C LEU A 59 3.80 9.30 15.76
N VAL A 60 4.93 9.99 15.68
CA VAL A 60 4.99 11.39 15.23
C VAL A 60 4.47 11.52 13.80
N HIS A 61 4.87 10.61 12.90
CA HIS A 61 4.36 10.59 11.54
C HIS A 61 2.84 10.39 11.50
N HIS A 62 2.32 9.42 12.25
CA HIS A 62 0.88 9.15 12.34
C HIS A 62 0.10 10.38 12.85
N VAL A 63 0.55 11.00 13.94
CA VAL A 63 -0.09 12.21 14.49
C VAL A 63 -0.04 13.36 13.49
N ARG A 64 1.11 13.61 12.86
CA ARG A 64 1.25 14.67 11.85
C ARG A 64 0.34 14.45 10.65
N TYR A 65 0.21 13.20 10.19
CA TYR A 65 -0.66 12.86 9.08
C TYR A 65 -2.14 13.09 9.42
N HIS A 66 -2.59 12.65 10.61
CA HIS A 66 -3.97 12.93 11.03
C HIS A 66 -4.24 14.42 11.26
N LEU A 67 -3.23 15.22 11.62
CA LEU A 67 -3.37 16.67 11.66
C LEU A 67 -3.52 17.27 10.26
N SER A 68 -2.77 16.77 9.26
CA SER A 68 -2.97 17.22 7.87
C SER A 68 -4.34 16.83 7.33
N LEU A 69 -4.89 15.67 7.72
CA LEU A 69 -6.24 15.26 7.31
C LEU A 69 -7.34 16.20 7.85
N LYS A 70 -7.12 16.91 8.95
CA LYS A 70 -8.07 17.94 9.40
C LYS A 70 -8.14 19.12 8.44
N ALA A 71 -7.00 19.56 7.90
CA ALA A 71 -6.96 20.60 6.88
C ALA A 71 -7.61 20.12 5.57
N PHE A 72 -7.54 18.82 5.27
CA PHE A 72 -8.22 18.23 4.13
C PHE A 72 -9.76 18.25 4.30
N ASP A 73 -10.29 17.89 5.47
CA ASP A 73 -11.73 17.98 5.75
C ASP A 73 -12.26 19.41 5.57
N GLU A 74 -11.52 20.41 6.06
CA GLU A 74 -11.88 21.83 5.92
C GLU A 74 -11.95 22.24 4.44
N LYS A 75 -11.07 21.66 3.60
CA LYS A 75 -11.04 21.93 2.15
C LYS A 75 -12.19 21.26 1.39
N ILE A 76 -12.58 20.05 1.78
CA ILE A 76 -13.73 19.34 1.18
C ILE A 76 -15.07 19.88 1.72
N GLY A 77 -15.08 20.43 2.93
CA GLY A 77 -16.31 20.86 3.61
C GLY A 77 -17.10 19.70 4.24
N TYR A 78 -16.47 18.52 4.39
CA TYR A 78 -17.07 17.35 5.04
C TYR A 78 -16.09 16.72 6.02
N VAL A 79 -16.57 16.45 7.24
CA VAL A 79 -15.78 15.86 8.32
C VAL A 79 -16.09 14.37 8.42
N PHE A 80 -15.11 13.53 8.07
CA PHE A 80 -15.25 12.07 8.18
C PHE A 80 -15.28 11.63 9.65
N LYS A 81 -16.30 10.83 10.00
CA LYS A 81 -16.43 10.23 11.35
C LYS A 81 -15.34 9.19 11.60
N ASP A 82 -15.10 8.31 10.64
CA ASP A 82 -14.05 7.30 10.71
C ASP A 82 -12.78 7.81 10.02
N ARG A 83 -11.76 8.09 10.83
CA ARG A 83 -10.45 8.56 10.37
C ARG A 83 -9.58 7.47 9.76
N ALA A 84 -9.76 6.23 10.21
CA ALA A 84 -9.02 5.10 9.66
C ALA A 84 -9.49 4.80 8.24
N LEU A 85 -10.80 4.92 7.98
CA LEU A 85 -11.38 4.77 6.65
C LEU A 85 -10.88 5.85 5.68
N LEU A 86 -10.82 7.11 6.12
CA LEU A 86 -10.27 8.20 5.31
C LEU A 86 -8.78 7.97 4.97
N GLN A 87 -7.98 7.56 5.96
CA GLN A 87 -6.59 7.20 5.70
C GLN A 87 -6.49 6.04 4.71
N LEU A 88 -7.34 5.01 4.83
CA LEU A 88 -7.37 3.88 3.91
C LEU A 88 -7.69 4.33 2.48
N ALA A 89 -8.67 5.23 2.30
CA ALA A 89 -9.04 5.80 1.00
C ALA A 89 -7.89 6.57 0.33
N LEU A 90 -7.07 7.26 1.14
CA LEU A 90 -5.89 8.00 0.69
C LEU A 90 -4.64 7.12 0.49
N THR A 91 -4.72 5.81 0.75
CA THR A 91 -3.57 4.90 0.67
C THR A 91 -3.53 4.17 -0.67
N HIS A 92 -2.56 4.55 -1.52
CA HIS A 92 -2.35 3.91 -2.82
C HIS A 92 -1.76 2.49 -2.69
N PRO A 93 -2.05 1.53 -3.59
CA PRO A 93 -1.54 0.15 -3.49
C PRO A 93 -0.01 0.02 -3.55
N SER A 94 0.66 0.96 -4.23
CA SER A 94 2.12 1.03 -4.25
C SER A 94 2.72 1.56 -2.95
N TYR A 95 1.92 2.14 -2.06
CA TYR A 95 2.43 2.74 -0.83
C TYR A 95 3.03 1.69 0.10
N VAL A 96 4.31 1.87 0.42
CA VAL A 96 4.99 1.07 1.44
C VAL A 96 5.18 1.95 2.67
N MET A 97 4.61 1.52 3.79
CA MET A 97 4.77 2.16 5.10
C MET A 97 6.25 2.33 5.45
N ASN A 98 6.76 3.54 5.26
CA ASN A 98 8.12 3.94 5.65
C ASN A 98 8.15 4.72 6.98
N TYR A 99 6.99 4.85 7.63
CA TYR A 99 6.85 5.48 8.96
C TYR A 99 7.49 6.88 9.08
N GLY A 100 7.48 7.64 7.99
CA GLY A 100 8.02 9.01 7.94
C GLY A 100 9.53 9.13 8.13
N THR A 101 10.29 8.03 8.09
CA THR A 101 11.76 8.05 8.19
C THR A 101 12.39 7.22 7.08
N ASN A 102 13.67 7.47 6.78
CA ASN A 102 14.37 6.60 5.85
C ASN A 102 14.52 5.20 6.48
N PRO A 103 13.94 4.14 5.86
CA PRO A 103 13.98 2.80 6.41
C PRO A 103 15.40 2.24 6.54
N ASP A 104 16.38 2.75 5.78
CA ASP A 104 17.77 2.35 5.92
C ASP A 104 18.39 2.85 7.23
N HIS A 105 18.08 4.07 7.67
CA HIS A 105 18.54 4.57 8.97
C HIS A 105 17.94 3.77 10.12
N ALA A 106 16.64 3.45 10.04
CA ALA A 106 15.99 2.59 11.03
C ALA A 106 16.62 1.18 11.05
N ARG A 107 16.85 0.57 9.88
CA ARG A 107 17.50 -0.75 9.77
C ARG A 107 18.93 -0.76 10.31
N ASN A 108 19.73 0.26 10.00
CA ASN A 108 21.10 0.38 10.50
C ASN A 108 21.12 0.54 12.02
N THR A 109 20.21 1.36 12.56
CA THR A 109 20.08 1.55 14.01
C THR A 109 19.65 0.26 14.71
N LEU A 110 18.68 -0.49 14.15
CA LEU A 110 18.28 -1.79 14.70
C LEU A 110 19.40 -2.84 14.62
N SER A 111 20.19 -2.82 13.55
CA SER A 111 21.32 -3.76 13.39
C SER A 111 22.44 -3.48 14.41
N ASN A 112 22.71 -2.22 14.71
CA ASN A 112 23.81 -1.82 15.59
C ASN A 112 23.40 -1.80 17.07
N CYS A 113 22.18 -1.35 17.36
CA CYS A 113 21.73 -1.00 18.70
C CYS A 113 20.49 -1.79 19.15
N GLY A 114 19.98 -2.71 18.32
CA GLY A 114 18.81 -3.52 18.63
C GLY A 114 19.11 -4.76 19.47
N VAL A 115 18.06 -5.51 19.78
CA VAL A 115 18.16 -6.78 20.53
C VAL A 115 18.78 -7.87 19.65
N LYS A 116 19.70 -8.66 20.23
CA LYS A 116 20.51 -9.66 19.50
C LYS A 116 19.71 -10.77 18.81
N GLN A 117 18.52 -11.11 19.31
CA GLN A 117 17.66 -12.16 18.75
C GLN A 117 16.21 -11.66 18.71
N PRO A 118 15.84 -10.86 17.70
CA PRO A 118 14.45 -10.47 17.53
C PRO A 118 13.64 -11.71 17.14
N ARG A 119 12.44 -11.85 17.71
CA ARG A 119 11.49 -12.88 17.29
C ARG A 119 10.93 -12.50 15.93
N TYR A 120 11.35 -13.21 14.89
CA TYR A 120 10.76 -13.07 13.57
C TYR A 120 9.45 -13.86 13.52
N GLY A 121 8.34 -13.18 13.25
CA GLY A 121 7.06 -13.83 12.96
C GLY A 121 7.07 -14.57 11.62
N ASP A 122 6.06 -15.41 11.40
CA ASP A 122 5.92 -16.15 10.16
C ASP A 122 5.60 -15.23 8.97
N LYS A 123 6.39 -15.35 7.90
CA LYS A 123 6.19 -14.59 6.65
C LYS A 123 4.85 -14.91 5.95
N ARG A 124 4.21 -16.03 6.31
CA ARG A 124 2.98 -16.52 5.68
C ARG A 124 1.82 -15.51 5.80
N ASN A 125 1.69 -14.84 6.94
CA ASN A 125 0.61 -13.87 7.18
C ASN A 125 0.66 -12.72 6.15
N ARG A 126 1.85 -12.17 5.87
CA ARG A 126 2.01 -11.09 4.88
C ARG A 126 1.68 -11.56 3.45
N LEU A 127 2.07 -12.79 3.09
CA LEU A 127 1.87 -13.34 1.75
C LEU A 127 0.41 -13.69 1.47
N SER A 128 -0.38 -14.04 2.50
CA SER A 128 -1.77 -14.44 2.30
C SER A 128 -2.69 -13.27 1.96
N HIS A 129 -2.38 -12.06 2.43
CA HIS A 129 -3.23 -10.88 2.21
C HIS A 129 -2.85 -10.06 0.97
N THR A 130 -1.61 -10.20 0.44
CA THR A 130 -1.15 -9.39 -0.70
C THR A 130 -1.11 -10.13 -2.03
N LYS A 131 -1.20 -11.46 -2.04
CA LYS A 131 -1.16 -12.23 -3.29
C LYS A 131 -2.55 -12.28 -3.92
N LYS A 132 -2.67 -11.66 -5.10
CA LYS A 132 -3.92 -11.59 -5.89
C LYS A 132 -3.83 -12.35 -7.23
N LYS A 133 -2.71 -13.03 -7.50
CA LYS A 133 -2.36 -13.53 -8.84
C LYS A 133 -2.25 -15.05 -8.87
N GLY A 134 -2.90 -15.65 -9.86
CA GLY A 134 -2.83 -17.07 -10.19
C GLY A 134 -4.15 -17.79 -9.96
N ILE A 135 -4.44 -18.76 -10.83
CA ILE A 135 -5.72 -19.48 -10.85
C ILE A 135 -6.06 -20.16 -9.52
N VAL A 136 -5.06 -20.69 -8.82
CA VAL A 136 -5.24 -21.34 -7.51
C VAL A 136 -5.76 -20.33 -6.48
N GLN A 137 -5.22 -19.12 -6.44
CA GLN A 137 -5.69 -18.08 -5.52
C GLN A 137 -7.09 -17.61 -5.87
N LEU A 138 -7.41 -17.49 -7.17
CA LEU A 138 -8.75 -17.13 -7.61
C LEU A 138 -9.77 -18.18 -7.15
N ILE A 139 -9.47 -19.47 -7.36
CA ILE A 139 -10.31 -20.59 -6.89
C ILE A 139 -10.45 -20.54 -5.37
N ASP A 140 -9.36 -20.37 -4.62
CA ASP A 140 -9.39 -20.28 -3.16
C ASP A 140 -10.23 -19.09 -2.66
N ILE A 141 -10.19 -17.93 -3.34
CA ILE A 141 -10.99 -16.75 -2.98
C ILE A 141 -12.46 -16.98 -3.31
N MET A 142 -12.76 -17.51 -4.50
CA MET A 142 -14.14 -17.81 -4.93
C MET A 142 -14.77 -18.92 -4.10
N ALA A 143 -13.98 -19.84 -3.55
CA ALA A 143 -14.43 -20.91 -2.67
C ALA A 143 -14.73 -20.44 -1.23
N LYS A 144 -14.24 -19.27 -0.79
CA LYS A 144 -14.52 -18.69 0.54
C LYS A 144 -15.92 -18.03 0.61
N LEU A 145 -16.89 -18.62 -0.08
CA LEU A 145 -18.22 -18.06 -0.22
C LEU A 145 -19.04 -18.34 1.04
N GLU A 146 -18.70 -17.68 2.15
CA GLU A 146 -19.51 -17.61 3.37
C GLU A 146 -18.78 -16.74 4.40
N ASP A 147 -19.14 -15.46 4.43
CA ASP A 147 -19.16 -14.65 5.65
C ASP A 147 -20.17 -13.53 5.37
N LEU A 148 -21.44 -13.78 5.68
CA LEU A 148 -22.52 -12.79 5.58
C LEU A 148 -22.39 -11.69 6.66
N ASP A 149 -21.57 -11.94 7.68
CA ASP A 149 -21.20 -10.97 8.69
C ASP A 149 -20.02 -10.16 8.18
N GLY A 150 -20.27 -8.87 7.90
CA GLY A 150 -19.29 -7.92 7.35
C GLY A 150 -18.05 -7.79 8.22
N SER A 151 -17.07 -8.66 7.98
CA SER A 151 -15.77 -8.61 8.64
C SER A 151 -14.89 -7.53 8.00
N GLN A 152 -14.12 -6.82 8.84
CA GLN A 152 -13.20 -5.78 8.36
C GLN A 152 -12.19 -6.39 7.39
N SER A 153 -12.02 -5.76 6.22
CA SER A 153 -11.06 -6.25 5.24
C SER A 153 -9.62 -5.99 5.70
N PHE A 154 -8.79 -7.02 5.65
CA PHE A 154 -7.35 -6.95 5.92
C PHE A 154 -6.55 -6.24 4.82
N ILE A 155 -7.21 -5.74 3.77
CA ILE A 155 -6.59 -5.02 2.66
C ILE A 155 -6.34 -3.58 3.10
N GLN A 156 -5.07 -3.15 3.04
CA GLN A 156 -4.61 -1.86 3.56
C GLN A 156 -4.36 -0.83 2.43
N HIS A 157 -5.17 -0.87 1.38
CA HIS A 157 -5.08 0.07 0.26
C HIS A 157 -6.46 0.31 -0.36
N ASN A 158 -6.59 1.36 -1.16
CA ASN A 158 -7.87 1.95 -1.56
C ASN A 158 -8.59 1.29 -2.74
N GLU A 159 -8.02 0.32 -3.46
CA GLU A 159 -8.64 -0.31 -4.65
C GLU A 159 -10.11 -0.76 -4.47
N ARG A 160 -10.49 -1.27 -3.29
CA ARG A 160 -11.89 -1.68 -3.06
C ARG A 160 -12.83 -0.49 -2.92
N LEU A 161 -12.33 0.61 -2.39
CA LEU A 161 -13.07 1.87 -2.27
C LEU A 161 -13.13 2.55 -3.63
N GLU A 162 -12.04 2.54 -4.40
CA GLU A 162 -12.01 2.99 -5.80
C GLU A 162 -13.11 2.28 -6.62
N PHE A 163 -13.19 0.96 -6.55
CA PHE A 163 -14.22 0.18 -7.25
C PHE A 163 -15.65 0.58 -6.87
N LEU A 164 -15.89 0.87 -5.58
CA LEU A 164 -17.21 1.32 -5.11
C LEU A 164 -17.50 2.75 -5.56
N GLY A 165 -16.50 3.62 -5.45
CA GLY A 165 -16.59 5.03 -5.81
C GLY A 165 -16.82 5.27 -7.29
N ASP A 166 -16.18 4.48 -8.15
CA ASP A 166 -16.42 4.47 -9.60
C ASP A 166 -17.90 4.20 -9.91
N ALA A 167 -18.46 3.14 -9.32
CA ALA A 167 -19.89 2.81 -9.49
C ALA A 167 -20.83 3.91 -8.95
N ILE A 168 -20.49 4.54 -7.82
CA ILE A 168 -21.27 5.66 -7.25
C ILE A 168 -21.19 6.88 -8.17
N LEU A 169 -20.01 7.22 -8.68
CA LEU A 169 -19.79 8.34 -9.57
C LEU A 169 -20.50 8.16 -10.92
N GLU A 170 -20.44 6.95 -11.48
CA GLU A 170 -21.21 6.58 -12.67
C GLU A 170 -22.72 6.71 -12.45
N PHE A 171 -23.22 6.27 -11.29
CA PHE A 171 -24.63 6.38 -10.95
C PHE A 171 -25.08 7.84 -10.82
N ILE A 172 -24.37 8.64 -10.02
CA ILE A 172 -24.69 10.06 -9.79
C ILE A 172 -24.65 10.85 -11.11
N SER A 173 -23.60 10.66 -11.91
CA SER A 173 -23.47 11.34 -13.20
C SER A 173 -24.57 10.95 -14.18
N THR A 174 -24.94 9.66 -14.24
CA THR A 174 -26.04 9.17 -15.07
C THR A 174 -27.37 9.76 -14.64
N CYS A 175 -27.68 9.76 -13.35
CA CYS A 175 -28.91 10.36 -12.82
C CYS A 175 -29.00 11.86 -13.14
N HIS A 176 -27.93 12.61 -12.90
CA HIS A 176 -27.91 14.05 -13.19
C HIS A 176 -28.10 14.35 -14.67
N LEU A 177 -27.41 13.64 -15.57
CA LEU A 177 -27.53 13.86 -17.00
C LEU A 177 -28.94 13.52 -17.52
N TYR A 178 -29.53 12.43 -17.03
CA TYR A 178 -30.89 12.02 -17.42
C TYR A 178 -31.94 13.08 -17.06
N TYR A 179 -31.89 13.64 -15.85
CA TYR A 179 -32.85 14.67 -15.42
C TYR A 179 -32.56 16.05 -15.99
N MET A 180 -31.29 16.38 -16.27
CA MET A 180 -30.90 17.70 -16.79
C MET A 180 -31.19 17.85 -18.30
N PHE A 181 -31.14 16.76 -19.07
CA PHE A 181 -31.31 16.78 -20.52
C PHE A 181 -32.41 15.82 -21.00
N PRO A 182 -33.70 16.08 -20.69
CA PRO A 182 -34.80 15.16 -20.99
C PRO A 182 -35.07 14.96 -22.49
N GLU A 183 -34.63 15.89 -23.35
CA GLU A 183 -34.80 15.81 -24.80
C GLU A 183 -33.62 15.13 -25.51
N MET A 184 -32.54 14.81 -24.78
CA MET A 184 -31.34 14.23 -25.34
C MET A 184 -31.45 12.71 -25.45
N ALA A 185 -31.14 12.17 -26.63
CA ALA A 185 -31.07 10.73 -26.84
C ALA A 185 -29.90 10.09 -26.08
N GLU A 186 -30.01 8.78 -25.82
CA GLU A 186 -29.02 7.97 -25.07
C GLU A 186 -27.58 8.21 -25.53
N GLY A 187 -27.33 8.21 -26.84
CA GLY A 187 -25.97 8.39 -27.37
C GLY A 187 -25.29 9.70 -26.93
N GLY A 188 -26.07 10.78 -26.80
CA GLY A 188 -25.57 12.06 -26.28
C GLY A 188 -25.25 11.98 -24.79
N LEU A 189 -26.16 11.40 -24.00
CA LEU A 189 -26.01 11.22 -22.56
C LEU A 189 -24.78 10.36 -22.22
N VAL A 190 -24.59 9.25 -22.94
CA VAL A 190 -23.42 8.37 -22.76
C VAL A 190 -22.13 9.11 -23.07
N THR A 191 -22.10 9.92 -24.14
CA THR A 191 -20.91 10.71 -24.52
C THR A 191 -20.55 11.74 -23.45
N HIS A 192 -21.55 12.44 -22.90
CA HIS A 192 -21.34 13.39 -21.80
C HIS A 192 -20.88 12.69 -20.53
N ARG A 193 -21.51 11.57 -20.16
CA ARG A 193 -21.12 10.77 -18.99
C ARG A 193 -19.67 10.32 -19.09
N SER A 194 -19.29 9.69 -20.20
CA SER A 194 -17.92 9.22 -20.42
C SER A 194 -16.90 10.35 -20.38
N SER A 195 -17.27 11.56 -20.81
CA SER A 195 -16.38 12.72 -20.73
C SER A 195 -16.20 13.24 -19.29
N LEU A 196 -17.25 13.14 -18.45
CA LEU A 196 -17.21 13.57 -17.05
C LEU A 196 -16.47 12.57 -16.15
N VAL A 197 -16.68 11.27 -16.36
CA VAL A 197 -16.10 10.19 -15.53
C VAL A 197 -14.70 9.78 -16.03
N GLN A 198 -14.20 10.38 -17.12
CA GLN A 198 -12.86 10.06 -17.60
C GLN A 198 -11.78 10.43 -16.57
N ASN A 199 -10.80 9.53 -16.33
CA ASN A 199 -9.72 9.74 -15.36
C ASN A 199 -8.97 11.07 -15.56
N ARG A 200 -8.81 11.54 -16.80
CA ARG A 200 -8.19 12.86 -17.09
C ARG A 200 -8.96 14.02 -16.45
N HIS A 201 -10.29 13.98 -16.52
CA HIS A 201 -11.14 14.99 -15.88
C HIS A 201 -11.05 14.89 -14.35
N LEU A 202 -11.13 13.67 -13.82
CA LEU A 202 -11.05 13.40 -12.39
C LEU A 202 -9.70 13.81 -11.80
N ALA A 203 -8.59 13.58 -12.51
CA ALA A 203 -7.26 14.02 -12.11
C ALA A 203 -7.18 15.56 -11.99
N GLN A 204 -7.81 16.29 -12.92
CA GLN A 204 -7.87 17.76 -12.84
C GLN A 204 -8.67 18.24 -11.63
N VAL A 205 -9.80 17.58 -11.33
CA VAL A 205 -10.60 17.86 -10.14
C VAL A 205 -9.80 17.55 -8.87
N ALA A 206 -9.13 16.40 -8.83
CA ALA A 206 -8.30 15.97 -7.72
C ALA A 206 -7.16 16.96 -7.44
N LYS A 207 -6.53 17.49 -8.50
CA LYS A 207 -5.49 18.53 -8.40
C LYS A 207 -6.02 19.85 -7.86
N LYS A 208 -7.24 20.26 -8.23
CA LYS A 208 -7.92 21.43 -7.62
C LYS A 208 -8.17 21.22 -6.12
N LEU A 209 -8.55 20.01 -5.73
CA LEU A 209 -8.68 19.60 -4.33
C LEU A 209 -7.32 19.44 -3.63
N GLY A 210 -6.20 19.48 -4.35
CA GLY A 210 -4.84 19.33 -3.80
C GLY A 210 -4.62 17.95 -3.16
N LEU A 211 -5.24 16.92 -3.72
CA LEU A 211 -5.16 15.53 -3.23
C LEU A 211 -3.75 14.96 -3.27
N ASP A 212 -2.91 15.46 -4.17
CA ASP A 212 -1.48 15.18 -4.28
C ASP A 212 -0.72 15.39 -2.95
N ASN A 213 -1.14 16.36 -2.14
CA ASN A 213 -0.49 16.68 -0.87
C ASN A 213 -0.89 15.75 0.29
N PHE A 214 -2.00 15.02 0.17
CA PHE A 214 -2.58 14.20 1.24
C PHE A 214 -2.54 12.70 0.95
N MET A 215 -2.46 12.32 -0.33
CA MET A 215 -2.39 10.93 -0.76
C MET A 215 -1.07 10.28 -0.31
N GLN A 216 -1.17 9.07 0.22
CA GLN A 216 -0.02 8.24 0.53
C GLN A 216 0.37 7.47 -0.73
N PHE A 217 1.37 7.99 -1.44
CA PHE A 217 1.87 7.43 -2.68
C PHE A 217 3.38 7.20 -2.58
N SER A 218 3.84 6.03 -3.01
CA SER A 218 5.28 5.78 -3.15
C SER A 218 5.57 5.10 -4.47
N HIS A 219 6.37 5.77 -5.29
CA HIS A 219 7.04 5.20 -6.44
C HIS A 219 8.53 5.48 -6.36
N GLY A 220 9.33 4.58 -6.93
CA GLY A 220 10.75 4.85 -7.12
C GLY A 220 10.95 6.06 -8.05
N PRO A 221 12.12 6.70 -8.03
CA PRO A 221 12.42 7.85 -8.88
C PRO A 221 12.17 7.58 -10.38
N ASP A 222 12.25 6.31 -10.80
CA ASP A 222 12.06 5.89 -12.20
C ASP A 222 10.60 5.64 -12.60
N LEU A 223 9.64 5.67 -11.65
CA LEU A 223 8.22 5.34 -11.86
C LEU A 223 7.28 6.50 -11.52
N CYS A 224 7.81 7.71 -11.36
CA CYS A 224 7.05 8.89 -11.00
C CYS A 224 6.79 9.76 -12.23
N HIS A 225 6.20 9.18 -13.28
CA HIS A 225 5.72 9.97 -14.42
C HIS A 225 4.49 10.78 -13.99
N GLU A 226 4.30 11.95 -14.61
CA GLU A 226 3.15 12.80 -14.31
C GLU A 226 1.83 12.07 -14.62
N GLU A 227 1.78 11.29 -15.70
CA GLU A 227 0.61 10.51 -16.08
C GLU A 227 0.21 9.49 -15.00
N ASP A 228 1.18 8.75 -14.45
CA ASP A 228 0.92 7.76 -13.39
C ASP A 228 0.39 8.43 -12.11
N MET A 229 0.91 9.62 -11.79
CA MET A 229 0.42 10.41 -10.66
C MET A 229 -1.00 10.93 -10.91
N GLU A 230 -1.31 11.38 -12.13
CA GLU A 230 -2.67 11.80 -12.51
C GLU A 230 -3.67 10.64 -12.42
N HIS A 231 -3.29 9.46 -12.91
CA HIS A 231 -4.09 8.25 -12.77
C HIS A 231 -4.30 7.89 -11.29
N ALA A 232 -3.25 7.89 -10.47
CA ALA A 232 -3.38 7.59 -9.05
C ALA A 232 -4.25 8.62 -8.30
N MET A 233 -4.19 9.90 -8.67
CA MET A 233 -5.05 10.94 -8.10
C MET A 233 -6.52 10.76 -8.48
N ALA A 234 -6.82 10.36 -9.72
CA ALA A 234 -8.18 10.06 -10.16
C ALA A 234 -8.77 8.90 -9.35
N ASN A 235 -8.04 7.79 -9.26
CA ASN A 235 -8.44 6.61 -8.48
C ASN A 235 -8.62 6.94 -6.99
N CYS A 236 -7.76 7.80 -6.44
CA CYS A 236 -7.87 8.27 -5.07
C CYS A 236 -9.11 9.14 -4.85
N LEU A 237 -9.46 10.00 -5.82
CA LEU A 237 -10.69 10.79 -5.76
C LEU A 237 -11.93 9.89 -5.76
N GLU A 238 -11.96 8.88 -6.64
CA GLU A 238 -13.03 7.87 -6.67
C GLU A 238 -13.13 7.16 -5.32
N ALA A 239 -12.02 6.73 -4.74
CA ALA A 239 -12.01 6.05 -3.45
C ALA A 239 -12.49 6.89 -2.25
N ILE A 240 -12.57 8.22 -2.39
CA ILE A 240 -13.03 9.14 -1.35
C ILE A 240 -14.53 9.43 -1.43
N LEU A 241 -15.12 9.32 -2.62
CA LEU A 241 -16.55 9.55 -2.89
C LEU A 241 -17.42 8.49 -2.20
#